data_AF-A0A8S3QVH0-F1
#
_entry.id   AF-A0A8S3QVH0-F1
#
_cell.length_a   1.000
_cell.length_b   1.000
_cell.length_c   1.000
_cell.angle_alpha   90.00
_cell.angle_beta   90.00
_cell.angle_gamma   90.00
#
_symmetry.space_group_name_H-M   'P 1'
#
loop_
_entity.id
_entity.type
_entity.pdbx_description
1 polymer ?
#
loop_
_entity_poly.entity_id
_entity_poly.type
_entity_poly.pdbx_seq_one_letter_code
_entity_poly.pdbx_strand_id
1 'polypeptide(L)'
;MASLSEEEENYVRMSLLLTGISPRAVRTYFDSEFAPACLGASLKREYNKLLDLRRNIYFPDVPDSKTFDVTLMTLLLRNLTTLTPPLCGFDMLPSAIETTPASDLSRIKHYRTYLAYLDDGKLDTTFFNTAWNDITGVCMHIYCHLTEYKSPIVKYLKINLELDI
;
A
#
# COMPACT_ATOMS: atom_id res chain seq x y z
N MET A 1 -26.11 17.01 12.89
CA MET A 1 -25.06 15.98 13.04
C MET A 1 -23.99 16.59 13.93
N ALA A 2 -23.50 15.88 14.94
CA ALA A 2 -22.36 16.37 15.72
C ALA A 2 -21.15 16.47 14.79
N SER A 3 -20.35 17.54 14.93
CA SER A 3 -19.05 17.63 14.26
C SER A 3 -18.10 16.61 14.88
N LEU A 4 -17.26 16.00 14.06
CA LEU A 4 -16.20 15.13 14.53
C LEU A 4 -15.19 15.93 15.37
N SER A 5 -14.49 15.25 16.28
CA SER A 5 -13.27 15.81 16.85
C SER A 5 -12.14 15.81 15.80
N GLU A 6 -11.11 16.62 16.02
CA GLU A 6 -9.92 16.63 15.16
C GLU A 6 -9.30 15.22 15.01
N GLU A 7 -9.23 14.46 16.09
CA GLU A 7 -8.69 13.09 16.05
C GLU A 7 -9.58 12.12 15.25
N GLU A 8 -10.90 12.28 15.29
CA GLU A 8 -11.83 11.50 14.48
C GLU A 8 -11.71 11.86 12.99
N GLU A 9 -11.52 13.15 12.67
CA GLU A 9 -11.24 13.61 11.31
C GLU A 9 -9.92 13.05 10.78
N ASN A 10 -8.86 13.07 11.60
CA ASN A 10 -7.57 12.48 11.27
C ASN A 10 -7.68 10.99 10.95
N TYR A 11 -8.45 10.25 11.76
CA TYR A 11 -8.72 8.84 11.51
C TYR A 11 -9.41 8.61 10.16
N VAL A 12 -10.43 9.41 9.84
CA VAL A 12 -11.15 9.32 8.56
C VAL A 12 -10.23 9.64 7.39
N ARG A 13 -9.44 10.72 7.48
CA ARG A 13 -8.45 11.11 6.45
C ARG A 13 -7.43 9.98 6.22
N MET A 14 -6.86 9.44 7.29
CA MET A 14 -5.89 8.35 7.19
C MET A 14 -6.50 7.07 6.62
N SER A 15 -7.75 6.75 7.00
CA SER A 15 -8.51 5.63 6.45
C SER A 15 -8.69 5.77 4.94
N LEU A 16 -9.09 6.95 4.45
CA LEU A 16 -9.27 7.22 3.03
C LEU A 16 -7.95 7.13 2.25
N LEU A 17 -6.85 7.62 2.82
CA LEU A 17 -5.53 7.50 2.23
C LEU A 17 -5.11 6.03 2.08
N LEU A 18 -5.25 5.22 3.14
CA LEU A 18 -4.81 3.83 3.18
C LEU A 18 -5.72 2.85 2.44
N THR A 19 -7.01 3.15 2.31
CA THR A 19 -7.98 2.27 1.62
C THR A 19 -8.29 2.71 0.20
N GLY A 20 -8.18 4.00 -0.09
CA GLY A 20 -8.51 4.58 -1.39
C GLY A 20 -7.30 4.82 -2.29
N ILE A 21 -6.24 5.44 -1.75
CA ILE A 21 -5.11 5.95 -2.54
C ILE A 21 -3.95 4.94 -2.56
N SER A 22 -3.48 4.52 -1.39
CA SER A 22 -2.31 3.63 -1.29
C SER A 22 -2.47 2.30 -2.06
N PRO A 23 -3.65 1.65 -2.11
CA PRO A 23 -3.81 0.42 -2.88
C PRO A 23 -3.67 0.65 -4.39
N ARG A 24 -3.94 1.87 -4.89
CA ARG A 24 -3.74 2.21 -6.31
C ARG A 24 -2.25 2.35 -6.63
N ALA A 25 -1.47 2.92 -5.72
CA ALA A 25 -0.02 3.01 -5.85
C ALA A 25 0.59 1.61 -5.87
N VAL A 26 0.24 0.79 -4.87
CA VAL A 26 0.69 -0.60 -4.79
C VAL A 26 0.27 -1.41 -6.01
N ARG A 27 -0.95 -1.22 -6.53
CA ARG A 27 -1.40 -1.90 -7.76
C ARG A 27 -0.57 -1.50 -8.97
N THR A 28 -0.20 -0.24 -9.08
CA THR A 28 0.62 0.23 -10.21
C THR A 28 1.99 -0.46 -10.22
N TYR A 29 2.60 -0.61 -9.04
CA TYR A 29 3.84 -1.39 -8.87
C TYR A 29 3.62 -2.90 -9.06
N PHE A 30 2.50 -3.43 -8.57
CA PHE A 30 2.15 -4.82 -8.78
C PHE A 30 2.02 -5.15 -10.28
N ASP A 31 1.34 -4.30 -11.04
CA ASP A 31 1.09 -4.50 -12.47
C ASP A 31 2.38 -4.36 -13.31
N SER A 32 3.41 -3.65 -12.82
CA SER A 32 4.72 -3.62 -13.48
C SER A 32 5.52 -4.91 -13.28
N GLU A 33 5.39 -5.56 -12.12
CA GLU A 33 6.01 -6.86 -11.84
C GLU A 33 5.20 -8.03 -12.45
N PHE A 34 3.87 -7.90 -12.45
CA PHE A 34 2.91 -8.88 -12.94
C PHE A 34 1.96 -8.25 -13.96
N ALA A 35 2.40 -8.16 -15.22
CA ALA A 35 1.59 -7.60 -16.30
C ALA A 35 0.15 -8.17 -16.29
N PRO A 36 -0.91 -7.33 -16.24
CA PRO A 36 -2.29 -7.79 -16.06
C PRO A 36 -2.74 -8.84 -17.08
N ALA A 37 -2.31 -8.69 -18.33
CA ALA A 37 -2.61 -9.63 -19.42
C ALA A 37 -2.02 -11.03 -19.19
N CYS A 38 -0.94 -11.13 -18.41
CA CYS A 38 -0.21 -12.36 -18.13
C CYS A 38 -0.37 -12.83 -16.68
N LEU A 39 -1.16 -12.14 -15.86
CA LEU A 39 -1.25 -12.38 -14.41
C LEU A 39 -1.62 -13.83 -14.10
N GLY A 40 -2.63 -14.38 -14.77
CA GLY A 40 -3.04 -15.78 -14.59
C GLY A 40 -1.94 -16.78 -14.92
N ALA A 41 -1.17 -16.55 -15.98
CA ALA A 41 -0.04 -17.40 -16.35
C ALA A 41 1.11 -17.29 -15.33
N SER A 42 1.43 -16.08 -14.89
CA SER A 42 2.45 -15.81 -13.87
C SER A 42 2.12 -16.50 -12.54
N LEU A 43 0.88 -16.35 -12.05
CA LEU A 43 0.46 -17.02 -10.81
C LEU A 43 0.42 -18.54 -10.95
N LYS A 44 -0.02 -19.06 -12.10
CA LYS A 44 -0.02 -20.51 -12.37
C LYS A 44 1.39 -21.09 -12.39
N ARG A 45 2.39 -20.36 -12.90
CA ARG A 45 3.79 -20.80 -12.87
C ARG A 45 4.32 -20.93 -11.43
N GLU A 46 3.92 -20.01 -10.56
CA GLU A 46 4.32 -20.00 -9.16
C GLU A 46 3.36 -20.79 -8.24
N TYR A 47 2.48 -21.64 -8.81
CA TYR A 47 1.41 -22.31 -8.07
C TYR A 47 1.87 -23.07 -6.82
N ASN A 48 3.02 -23.74 -6.87
CA ASN A 48 3.53 -24.47 -5.71
C ASN A 48 3.91 -23.53 -4.56
N LYS A 49 4.59 -22.41 -4.85
CA LYS A 49 4.86 -21.37 -3.84
C LYS A 49 3.57 -20.77 -3.30
N LEU A 50 2.58 -20.57 -4.17
CA LEU A 50 1.26 -20.10 -3.78
C LEU A 50 0.53 -21.11 -2.89
N LEU A 51 0.67 -22.42 -3.13
CA LEU A 51 0.06 -23.48 -2.33
C LEU A 51 0.58 -23.43 -0.89
N ASP A 52 1.88 -23.23 -0.71
CA ASP A 52 2.50 -23.05 0.60
C ASP A 52 1.98 -21.80 1.32
N LEU A 53 1.68 -20.73 0.57
CA LEU A 53 1.06 -19.50 1.08
C LEU A 53 -0.46 -19.64 1.30
N ARG A 54 -1.12 -20.61 0.66
CA ARG A 54 -2.58 -20.69 0.50
C ARG A 54 -3.35 -21.08 1.75
N ARG A 55 -2.71 -21.33 2.89
CA ARG A 55 -3.41 -21.74 4.11
C ARG A 55 -4.52 -20.76 4.52
N ASN A 56 -4.50 -19.50 4.06
CA ASN A 56 -5.51 -18.48 4.38
C ASN A 56 -5.92 -17.56 3.21
N ILE A 57 -5.74 -17.93 1.93
CA ILE A 57 -5.89 -16.97 0.81
C ILE A 57 -6.78 -17.50 -0.30
N TYR A 58 -7.85 -16.76 -0.56
CA TYR A 58 -8.74 -16.97 -1.70
C TYR A 58 -8.14 -16.31 -2.94
N PHE A 59 -7.95 -17.13 -4.00
CA PHE A 59 -7.63 -16.62 -5.33
C PHE A 59 -8.89 -16.75 -6.19
N PRO A 60 -9.33 -15.68 -6.87
CA PRO A 60 -10.42 -15.78 -7.82
C PRO A 60 -10.02 -16.69 -9.00
N ASP A 61 -11.02 -17.36 -9.61
CA ASP A 61 -10.81 -18.29 -10.73
C ASP A 61 -10.11 -17.63 -11.93
N VAL A 62 -10.41 -16.36 -12.17
CA VAL A 62 -9.71 -15.49 -13.10
C VAL A 62 -9.06 -14.35 -12.31
N PRO A 63 -7.73 -14.32 -12.17
CA PRO A 63 -7.06 -13.27 -11.41
C PRO A 63 -7.05 -11.96 -12.20
N ASP A 64 -7.55 -10.90 -11.54
CA ASP A 64 -7.46 -9.52 -11.97
C ASP A 64 -6.92 -8.70 -10.80
N SER A 65 -5.80 -7.99 -10.99
CA SER A 65 -5.17 -7.16 -9.96
C SER A 65 -6.10 -6.07 -9.41
N LYS A 66 -7.14 -5.68 -10.16
CA LYS A 66 -8.19 -4.76 -9.69
C LYS A 66 -9.04 -5.34 -8.55
N THR A 67 -9.15 -6.67 -8.49
CA THR A 67 -9.89 -7.37 -7.44
C THR A 67 -9.05 -7.62 -6.19
N PHE A 68 -7.74 -7.38 -6.25
CA PHE A 68 -6.84 -7.64 -5.14
C PHE A 68 -6.80 -6.47 -4.17
N ASP A 69 -6.85 -6.80 -2.89
CA ASP A 69 -6.59 -5.84 -1.82
C ASP A 69 -5.07 -5.64 -1.64
N VAL A 70 -4.69 -4.61 -0.87
CA VAL A 70 -3.27 -4.27 -0.70
C VAL A 70 -2.50 -5.38 0.03
N THR A 71 -3.14 -6.12 0.94
CA THR A 71 -2.51 -7.23 1.66
C THR A 71 -2.12 -8.35 0.72
N LEU A 72 -3.03 -8.76 -0.17
CA LEU A 72 -2.76 -9.79 -1.18
C LEU A 72 -1.67 -9.34 -2.15
N MET A 73 -1.74 -8.11 -2.66
CA MET A 73 -0.71 -7.59 -3.57
C MET A 73 0.68 -7.57 -2.91
N THR A 74 0.80 -7.05 -1.68
CA THR A 74 2.06 -7.04 -0.93
C THR A 74 2.58 -8.45 -0.65
N LEU A 75 1.69 -9.39 -0.31
CA LEU A 75 2.08 -10.78 -0.09
C LEU A 75 2.64 -11.43 -1.35
N LEU A 76 1.97 -11.25 -2.50
CA LEU A 76 2.42 -11.81 -3.76
C LEU A 76 3.77 -11.20 -4.16
N LEU A 77 3.92 -9.88 -4.06
CA LEU A 77 5.18 -9.19 -4.33
C LEU A 77 6.32 -9.76 -3.49
N ARG A 78 6.18 -9.81 -2.16
CA ARG A 78 7.29 -10.27 -1.30
C ARG A 78 7.70 -11.74 -1.47
N ASN A 79 6.81 -12.59 -1.96
CA ASN A 79 7.08 -14.03 -2.08
C ASN A 79 7.41 -14.49 -3.50
N LEU A 80 6.94 -13.76 -4.51
CA LEU A 80 7.05 -14.18 -5.92
C LEU A 80 8.01 -13.32 -6.74
N THR A 81 8.47 -12.20 -6.20
CA THR A 81 9.50 -11.35 -6.81
C THR A 81 10.81 -11.40 -6.03
N THR A 82 11.84 -10.71 -6.51
CA THR A 82 13.16 -10.62 -5.88
C THR A 82 13.30 -9.44 -4.92
N LEU A 83 12.20 -8.98 -4.31
CA LEU A 83 12.24 -7.91 -3.33
C LEU A 83 13.07 -8.31 -2.10
N THR A 84 14.16 -7.58 -1.86
CA THR A 84 14.93 -7.71 -0.63
C THR A 84 14.10 -7.16 0.54
N PRO A 85 13.90 -7.94 1.63
CA PRO A 85 13.17 -7.45 2.79
C PRO A 85 13.87 -6.22 3.41
N PRO A 86 13.11 -5.32 4.05
CA PRO A 86 13.70 -4.31 4.95
C PRO A 86 14.54 -4.97 6.03
N LEU A 87 15.41 -4.21 6.70
CA LEU A 87 16.27 -4.72 7.77
C LEU A 87 15.48 -5.38 8.90
N CYS A 88 14.28 -4.88 9.20
CA CYS A 88 13.36 -5.41 10.20
C CYS A 88 12.34 -6.42 9.63
N GLY A 89 12.43 -6.76 8.35
CA GLY A 89 11.46 -7.62 7.66
C GLY A 89 10.16 -6.89 7.25
N PHE A 90 9.22 -7.65 6.67
CA PHE A 90 7.97 -7.11 6.09
C PHE A 90 6.83 -6.88 7.10
N ASP A 91 7.04 -7.25 8.36
CA ASP A 91 6.01 -7.23 9.41
C ASP A 91 6.26 -6.16 10.47
N MET A 92 7.37 -5.42 10.35
CA MET A 92 7.73 -4.30 11.22
C MET A 92 7.82 -2.99 10.42
N LEU A 93 7.69 -1.86 11.10
CA LEU A 93 7.86 -0.54 10.48
C LEU A 93 9.35 -0.36 10.11
N PRO A 94 9.69 -0.13 8.83
CA PRO A 94 11.07 0.12 8.42
C PRO A 94 11.60 1.45 8.93
N SER A 95 12.93 1.59 8.99
CA SER A 95 13.56 2.87 9.32
C SER A 95 13.29 3.90 8.24
N ALA A 96 13.08 5.17 8.59
CA ALA A 96 12.81 6.26 7.65
C ALA A 96 13.87 6.43 6.54
N ILE A 97 15.09 5.93 6.75
CA ILE A 97 16.18 5.96 5.75
C ILE A 97 16.04 4.88 4.67
N GLU A 98 15.24 3.84 4.92
CA GLU A 98 15.04 2.74 3.98
C GLU A 98 13.99 3.13 2.94
N THR A 99 14.42 3.46 1.72
CA THR A 99 13.56 3.96 0.63
C THR A 99 13.37 2.93 -0.49
N THR A 100 13.47 1.64 -0.19
CA THR A 100 13.25 0.57 -1.18
C THR A 100 11.76 0.29 -1.36
N PRO A 101 11.32 -0.25 -2.53
CA PRO A 101 9.92 -0.66 -2.72
C PRO A 101 9.43 -1.64 -1.65
N ALA A 102 10.30 -2.54 -1.15
CA ALA A 102 9.96 -3.44 -0.05
C ALA A 102 9.66 -2.70 1.27
N SER A 103 10.40 -1.62 1.54
CA SER A 103 10.21 -0.78 2.73
C SER A 103 8.91 0.01 2.61
N ASP A 104 8.64 0.56 1.44
CA ASP A 104 7.41 1.28 1.10
C ASP A 104 6.14 0.42 1.28
N LEU A 105 6.17 -0.81 0.76
CA LEU A 105 5.08 -1.77 0.95
C LEU A 105 4.87 -2.13 2.43
N SER A 106 5.97 -2.23 3.19
CA SER A 106 5.93 -2.56 4.62
C SER A 106 5.34 -1.41 5.44
N ARG A 107 5.64 -0.14 5.10
CA ARG A 107 5.01 1.04 5.71
C ARG A 107 3.49 1.06 5.49
N ILE A 108 3.05 0.90 4.25
CA ILE A 108 1.61 0.89 3.92
C ILE A 108 0.88 -0.19 4.74
N LYS A 109 1.45 -1.40 4.79
CA LYS A 109 0.89 -2.49 5.57
C LYS A 109 0.88 -2.18 7.06
N HIS A 110 1.97 -1.64 7.61
CA HIS A 110 2.08 -1.30 9.03
C HIS A 110 0.99 -0.31 9.44
N TYR A 111 0.86 0.82 8.74
CA TYR A 111 -0.15 1.83 9.07
C TYR A 111 -1.59 1.34 8.86
N ARG A 112 -1.85 0.52 7.82
CA ARG A 112 -3.17 -0.14 7.66
C ARG A 112 -3.50 -1.03 8.85
N THR A 113 -2.51 -1.79 9.32
CA THR A 113 -2.68 -2.71 10.46
C THR A 113 -2.90 -1.92 11.75
N TYR A 114 -2.10 -0.89 11.99
CA TYR A 114 -2.25 0.00 13.13
C TYR A 114 -3.66 0.61 13.20
N LEU A 115 -4.13 1.17 12.08
CA LEU A 115 -5.45 1.82 12.02
C LEU A 115 -6.60 0.82 12.23
N ALA A 116 -6.44 -0.44 11.82
CA ALA A 116 -7.43 -1.50 12.00
C ALA A 116 -7.56 -1.99 13.46
N TYR A 117 -6.51 -1.80 14.29
CA TYR A 117 -6.54 -2.11 15.73
C TYR A 117 -6.94 -0.91 16.59
N LEU A 118 -7.24 0.24 15.97
CA LEU A 118 -7.62 1.45 16.68
C LEU A 118 -9.15 1.51 16.82
N ASP A 119 -9.64 0.96 17.93
CA ASP A 119 -11.07 0.68 18.14
C ASP A 119 -11.94 1.93 18.42
N ASP A 120 -11.33 3.04 18.86
CA ASP A 120 -12.04 4.28 19.18
C ASP A 120 -12.20 5.23 17.99
N GLY A 121 -11.60 4.90 16.85
CA GLY A 121 -11.64 5.72 15.65
C GLY A 121 -10.99 7.10 15.82
N LYS A 122 -10.03 7.24 16.75
CA LYS A 122 -9.37 8.51 17.05
C LYS A 122 -7.88 8.42 16.81
N LEU A 123 -7.35 9.33 16.02
CA LEU A 123 -5.93 9.37 15.67
C LEU A 123 -5.30 10.68 16.14
N ASP A 124 -4.36 10.57 17.09
CA ASP A 124 -3.57 11.69 17.60
C ASP A 124 -2.96 12.50 16.45
N THR A 125 -3.07 13.84 16.52
CA THR A 125 -2.62 14.75 15.48
C THR A 125 -1.12 14.63 15.20
N THR A 126 -0.28 14.41 16.22
CA THR A 126 1.17 14.28 16.03
C THR A 126 1.52 13.01 15.24
N PHE A 127 0.90 11.90 15.61
CA PHE A 127 1.05 10.64 14.91
C PHE A 127 0.47 10.71 13.49
N PHE A 128 -0.73 11.30 13.33
CA PHE A 128 -1.36 11.52 12.03
C PHE A 128 -0.43 12.26 11.08
N ASN A 129 0.15 13.40 11.48
CA ASN A 129 1.04 14.18 10.63
C ASN A 129 2.28 13.39 10.20
N THR A 130 2.83 12.57 11.09
CA THR A 130 3.97 11.70 10.78
C THR A 130 3.58 10.62 9.78
N ALA A 131 2.51 9.90 10.07
CA ALA A 131 2.02 8.79 9.24
C ALA A 131 1.53 9.27 7.86
N TRP A 132 0.87 10.43 7.81
CA TRP A 132 0.40 11.07 6.58
C TRP A 132 1.57 11.41 5.66
N ASN A 133 2.59 12.09 6.17
CA ASN A 133 3.77 12.45 5.39
C ASN A 133 4.53 11.22 4.89
N ASP A 134 4.64 10.18 5.72
CA ASP A 134 5.31 8.94 5.33
C ASP A 134 4.53 8.22 4.22
N ILE A 135 3.22 7.99 4.38
CA ILE A 135 2.40 7.29 3.38
C ILE A 135 2.28 8.08 2.08
N THR A 136 2.11 9.39 2.14
CA THR A 136 2.03 10.22 0.93
C THR A 136 3.36 10.24 0.18
N GLY A 137 4.49 10.34 0.91
CA GLY A 137 5.83 10.19 0.37
C GLY A 137 6.05 8.84 -0.29
N VAL A 138 5.67 7.76 0.38
CA VAL A 138 5.71 6.38 -0.15
C VAL A 138 4.88 6.24 -1.43
N CYS A 139 3.64 6.73 -1.44
CA CYS A 139 2.79 6.67 -2.63
C CYS A 139 3.47 7.37 -3.80
N MET A 140 4.00 8.57 -3.57
CA MET A 140 4.74 9.32 -4.58
C MET A 140 5.99 8.58 -5.04
N HIS A 141 6.76 8.00 -4.12
CA HIS A 141 7.97 7.26 -4.44
C HIS A 141 7.66 6.05 -5.34
N ILE A 142 6.63 5.27 -5.02
CA ILE A 142 6.16 4.16 -5.85
C ILE A 142 5.78 4.64 -7.26
N TYR A 143 5.01 5.74 -7.38
CA TYR A 143 4.64 6.26 -8.70
C TYR A 143 5.85 6.75 -9.50
N CYS A 144 6.80 7.43 -8.86
CA CYS A 144 8.01 7.93 -9.49
C CYS A 144 8.96 6.81 -9.90
N HIS A 145 9.05 5.73 -9.12
CA HIS A 145 9.88 4.57 -9.45
C HIS A 145 9.47 3.91 -10.78
N LEU A 146 8.21 4.07 -11.19
CA LEU A 146 7.64 3.46 -12.39
C LEU A 146 7.58 4.40 -13.59
N THR A 147 7.86 5.69 -13.40
CA THR A 147 7.85 6.66 -14.49
C THR A 147 9.13 7.48 -14.46
N GLU A 148 9.95 7.38 -15.51
CA GLU A 148 10.69 8.56 -15.97
C GLU A 148 9.65 9.65 -16.28
N TYR A 149 9.34 10.48 -15.27
CA TYR A 149 8.60 11.74 -15.32
C TYR A 149 7.49 11.85 -16.40
N LYS A 150 6.22 11.61 -16.03
CA LYS A 150 4.98 12.30 -16.52
C LYS A 150 3.68 11.50 -16.26
N SER A 151 3.43 11.02 -15.05
CA SER A 151 2.09 10.51 -14.72
C SER A 151 1.16 11.66 -14.28
N PRO A 152 -0.04 11.82 -14.88
CA PRO A 152 -1.07 12.72 -14.39
C PRO A 152 -1.39 12.49 -12.90
N ILE A 153 -1.19 11.26 -12.40
CA ILE A 153 -1.44 10.88 -11.01
C ILE A 153 -0.52 11.63 -10.04
N VAL A 154 0.75 11.87 -10.40
CA VAL A 154 1.65 12.70 -9.58
C VAL A 154 1.16 14.15 -9.51
N LYS A 155 0.59 14.65 -10.61
CA LYS A 155 -0.05 15.98 -10.64
C LYS A 155 -1.33 16.01 -9.79
N TYR A 156 -2.16 14.97 -9.86
CA TYR A 156 -3.36 14.84 -9.02
C TYR A 156 -3.02 14.69 -7.52
N LEU A 157 -1.96 13.97 -7.17
CA LEU A 157 -1.52 13.83 -5.78
C LEU A 157 -0.89 15.12 -5.27
N LYS A 158 -0.07 15.83 -6.06
CA LYS A 158 0.40 17.18 -5.69
C LYS A 158 -0.78 18.14 -5.49
N ILE A 159 -1.73 18.19 -6.42
CA ILE A 159 -2.90 19.08 -6.34
C ILE A 159 -3.82 18.73 -5.16
N ASN A 160 -4.05 17.45 -4.87
CA ASN A 160 -4.97 17.04 -3.79
C ASN A 160 -4.29 16.93 -2.41
N LEU A 161 -2.95 16.97 -2.33
CA LEU A 161 -2.20 17.06 -1.08
C LEU A 161 -1.80 18.51 -0.73
N GLU A 162 -1.78 19.43 -1.72
CA GLU A 162 -1.61 20.88 -1.51
C GLU A 162 -2.94 21.62 -1.29
N LEU A 163 -4.08 20.93 -1.33
CA LEU A 163 -5.34 21.51 -0.87
C LEU A 163 -5.44 21.34 0.63
N ASP A 164 -5.17 22.45 1.33
CA ASP A 164 -5.60 22.70 2.70
C ASP A 164 -7.03 22.18 2.92
N ILE A 165 -7.14 21.18 3.80
CA ILE A 165 -8.33 20.89 4.61
C ILE A 165 -7.89 21.01 6.06
#